data_AF-A0A7Y9PG09-F1
#
_entry.id   AF-A0A7Y9PG09-F1
#
_cell.length_a   1.000
_cell.length_b   1.000
_cell.length_c   1.000
_cell.angle_alpha   90.00
_cell.angle_beta   90.00
_cell.angle_gamma   90.00
#
_symmetry.space_group_name_H-M   'P 1'
#
loop_
_entity.id
_entity.type
_entity.pdbx_description
1 polymer ?
#
loop_
_entity_poly.entity_id
_entity_poly.type
_entity_poly.pdbx_seq_one_letter_code
_entity_poly.pdbx_strand_id
1 'polypeptide(L)'
;MEFLDRLLTCSDCGGEFIFTAGEQLFFFDKQFKNDPKRCKPCKNKRAGAAARPGSGPSAAGLSRTETRTECSACGIETTVPFKPTQGRPVLCRQCFQSKQAPSTSNLAQVTSQFNATTSELIAAASSGEHVVAVGVDLTTLPSQA
;
A
#
# COMPACT_ATOMS: atom_id res chain seq x y z
N MET A 1 27.05 -1.36 -30.54
CA MET A 1 27.27 -0.03 -29.93
C MET A 1 27.91 -0.29 -28.58
N GLU A 2 29.03 0.33 -28.27
CA GLU A 2 29.64 0.22 -26.93
C GLU A 2 29.03 1.30 -26.03
N PHE A 3 28.51 0.89 -24.88
CA PHE A 3 27.90 1.80 -23.90
C PHE A 3 28.88 1.92 -22.73
N LEU A 4 29.27 3.15 -22.41
CA LEU A 4 30.20 3.45 -21.32
C LEU A 4 29.48 4.29 -20.27
N ASP A 5 29.80 4.07 -19.00
CA ASP A 5 29.23 4.82 -17.90
C ASP A 5 29.51 6.32 -18.07
N ARG A 6 28.44 7.12 -17.98
CA ARG A 6 28.52 8.57 -18.17
C ARG A 6 27.94 9.30 -16.96
N LEU A 7 28.61 10.35 -16.51
CA LEU A 7 28.07 11.26 -15.50
C LEU A 7 27.15 12.30 -16.15
N LEU A 8 25.95 12.44 -15.61
CA LEU A 8 24.96 13.46 -15.99
C LEU A 8 24.62 14.33 -14.79
N THR A 9 24.36 15.61 -15.06
CA THR A 9 23.95 16.58 -14.04
C THR A 9 22.42 16.61 -13.93
N CYS A 10 21.90 16.49 -12.73
CA CYS A 10 20.47 16.60 -12.50
C CYS A 10 19.99 18.06 -12.67
N SER A 11 18.99 18.25 -13.50
CA SER A 11 18.36 19.57 -13.73
C SER A 11 17.63 20.19 -12.53
N ASP A 12 17.33 19.41 -11.48
CA ASP A 12 16.49 19.84 -10.35
C ASP A 12 17.33 20.15 -9.10
N CYS A 13 18.31 19.28 -8.79
CA CYS A 13 19.18 19.45 -7.63
C CYS A 13 20.64 19.80 -7.98
N GLY A 14 21.01 19.85 -9.25
CA GLY A 14 22.39 20.10 -9.70
C GLY A 14 23.39 18.99 -9.41
N GLY A 15 22.99 17.94 -8.69
CA GLY A 15 23.87 16.81 -8.36
C GLY A 15 24.21 15.95 -9.56
N GLU A 16 25.42 15.41 -9.57
CA GLU A 16 25.90 14.46 -10.57
C GLU A 16 25.37 13.05 -10.27
N PHE A 17 25.01 12.30 -11.30
CA PHE A 17 24.61 10.89 -11.18
C PHE A 17 25.12 10.09 -12.37
N ILE A 18 25.32 8.79 -12.16
CA ILE A 18 25.85 7.89 -13.18
C ILE A 18 24.70 7.35 -14.02
N PHE A 19 24.83 7.50 -15.33
CA PHE A 19 24.03 6.82 -16.34
C PHE A 19 24.84 5.62 -16.85
N THR A 20 24.56 4.47 -16.26
CA THR A 20 25.35 3.25 -16.47
C THR A 20 25.18 2.67 -17.88
N ALA A 21 26.15 1.89 -18.33
CA ALA A 21 26.09 1.16 -19.60
C ALA A 21 24.83 0.29 -19.72
N GLY A 22 24.42 -0.36 -18.62
CA GLY A 22 23.19 -1.15 -18.58
C GLY A 22 21.91 -0.32 -18.73
N GLU A 23 21.86 0.88 -18.15
CA GLU A 23 20.73 1.79 -18.34
C GLU A 23 20.70 2.36 -19.77
N GLN A 24 21.85 2.62 -20.38
CA GLN A 24 21.93 3.05 -21.77
C GLN A 24 21.44 1.99 -22.74
N LEU A 25 21.83 0.72 -22.52
CA LEU A 25 21.33 -0.42 -23.30
C LEU A 25 19.80 -0.50 -23.23
N PHE A 26 19.23 -0.35 -22.02
CA PHE A 26 17.78 -0.34 -21.83
C PHE A 26 17.09 0.82 -22.56
N PHE A 27 17.70 2.00 -22.57
CA PHE A 27 17.17 3.16 -23.29
C PHE A 27 17.22 2.94 -24.80
N PHE A 28 18.29 2.31 -25.31
CA PHE A 28 18.44 1.95 -26.72
C PHE A 28 17.40 0.92 -27.16
N ASP A 29 17.23 -0.18 -26.43
CA ASP A 29 16.28 -1.25 -26.76
C ASP A 29 14.83 -0.75 -26.78
N LYS A 30 14.49 0.17 -25.87
CA LYS A 30 13.16 0.79 -25.81
C LYS A 30 12.98 1.97 -26.77
N GLN A 31 13.98 2.26 -27.60
CA GLN A 31 13.98 3.37 -28.55
C GLN A 31 13.76 4.74 -27.88
N PHE A 32 14.21 4.91 -26.64
CA PHE A 32 14.19 6.19 -25.96
C PHE A 32 15.32 7.07 -26.49
N LYS A 33 14.96 8.17 -27.14
CA LYS A 33 15.90 9.11 -27.76
C LYS A 33 16.49 10.14 -26.80
N ASN A 34 15.99 10.22 -25.56
CA ASN A 34 16.35 11.26 -24.62
C ASN A 34 16.90 10.67 -23.33
N ASP A 35 18.09 11.14 -22.94
CA ASP A 35 18.77 10.71 -21.73
C ASP A 35 18.06 11.16 -20.45
N PRO A 36 18.27 10.45 -19.32
CA PRO A 36 17.73 10.86 -18.03
C PRO A 36 18.18 12.29 -17.66
N LYS A 37 17.24 13.22 -17.46
CA LYS A 37 17.55 14.60 -17.04
C LYS A 37 17.55 14.82 -15.53
N ARG A 38 17.06 13.84 -14.77
CA ARG A 38 16.83 13.92 -13.33
C ARG A 38 17.40 12.68 -12.67
N CYS A 39 18.15 12.88 -11.59
CA CYS A 39 18.66 11.78 -10.79
C CYS A 39 17.52 10.99 -10.14
N LYS A 40 17.81 9.74 -9.74
CA LYS A 40 16.87 8.84 -9.08
C LYS A 40 16.14 9.47 -7.87
N PRO A 41 16.80 10.17 -6.92
CA PRO A 41 16.09 10.78 -5.80
C PRO A 41 15.14 11.90 -6.25
N CYS A 42 15.52 12.75 -7.20
CA CYS A 42 14.63 13.80 -7.72
C CYS A 42 13.46 13.22 -8.53
N LYS A 43 13.68 12.12 -9.27
CA LYS A 43 12.61 11.38 -9.95
C LYS A 43 11.62 10.82 -8.92
N ASN A 44 12.11 10.16 -7.88
CA ASN A 44 11.30 9.57 -6.82
C ASN A 44 10.58 10.62 -5.98
N LYS A 45 11.22 11.75 -5.65
CA LYS A 45 10.61 12.86 -4.91
C LYS A 45 9.46 13.49 -5.69
N ARG A 46 9.59 13.64 -7.00
CA ARG A 46 8.51 14.16 -7.85
C ARG A 46 7.39 13.15 -8.04
N ALA A 47 7.72 11.87 -8.24
CA ALA A 47 6.72 10.80 -8.28
C ALA A 47 5.97 10.67 -6.94
N GLY A 48 6.68 10.79 -5.81
CA GLY A 48 6.12 10.78 -4.46
C GLY A 48 5.35 12.05 -4.11
N ALA A 49 5.76 13.22 -4.63
CA ALA A 49 4.99 14.47 -4.48
C ALA A 49 3.68 14.44 -5.27
N ALA A 50 3.65 13.71 -6.40
CA ALA A 50 2.41 13.39 -7.12
C ALA A 50 1.57 12.30 -6.41
N ALA A 51 2.17 11.59 -5.45
CA ALA A 51 1.54 10.54 -4.64
C ALA A 51 1.46 10.96 -3.15
N ARG A 52 0.97 12.17 -2.87
CA ARG A 52 0.63 12.54 -1.49
C ARG A 52 -0.31 11.48 -0.90
N PRO A 53 -0.16 11.08 0.37
CA PRO A 53 -1.12 10.20 1.04
C PRO A 53 -2.44 10.96 1.15
N GLY A 54 -3.40 10.64 0.27
CA GLY A 54 -4.67 11.36 0.09
C GLY A 54 -4.91 11.85 -1.34
N SER A 55 -3.85 11.99 -2.14
CA SER A 55 -3.96 12.20 -3.58
C SER A 55 -3.83 10.85 -4.28
N GLY A 56 -4.96 10.13 -4.34
CA GLY A 56 -5.17 9.16 -5.42
C GLY A 56 -5.07 9.86 -6.80
N PRO A 57 -5.49 9.22 -7.90
CA PRO A 57 -5.45 9.78 -9.27
C PRO A 57 -6.41 10.96 -9.49
N SER A 58 -6.71 11.72 -8.43
CA SER A 58 -7.64 12.83 -8.30
C SER A 58 -6.94 14.20 -8.20
N ALA A 59 -5.60 14.27 -8.23
CA ALA A 59 -4.86 15.51 -7.97
C ALA A 59 -4.10 16.10 -9.17
N ALA A 60 -4.21 15.51 -10.35
CA ALA A 60 -3.93 16.20 -11.60
C ALA A 60 -5.28 16.64 -12.15
N GLY A 61 -5.49 17.94 -12.35
CA GLY A 61 -6.74 18.57 -12.83
C GLY A 61 -7.18 18.16 -14.24
N LEU A 62 -7.20 16.85 -14.52
CA LEU A 62 -8.04 16.27 -15.54
C LEU A 62 -9.47 16.39 -15.01
N SER A 63 -10.23 17.28 -15.63
CA SER A 63 -11.67 17.38 -15.50
C SER A 63 -12.29 15.99 -15.62
N ARG A 64 -12.50 15.37 -14.46
CA ARG A 64 -13.08 14.05 -14.31
C ARG A 64 -14.52 14.21 -14.76
N THR A 65 -14.85 13.75 -15.96
CA THR A 65 -16.23 13.71 -16.44
C THR A 65 -16.98 12.73 -15.55
N GLU A 66 -17.53 13.24 -14.45
CA GLU A 66 -18.39 12.51 -13.54
C GLU A 66 -19.64 12.10 -14.32
N THR A 67 -19.74 10.80 -14.61
CA THR A 67 -20.87 10.25 -15.33
C THR A 67 -21.77 9.54 -14.32
N ARG A 68 -23.06 9.87 -14.32
CA ARG A 68 -24.06 9.19 -13.50
C ARG A 68 -24.44 7.88 -14.18
N THR A 69 -24.34 6.77 -13.45
CA THR A 69 -24.52 5.42 -13.99
C THR A 69 -25.15 4.50 -12.95
N GLU A 70 -25.85 3.46 -13.38
CA GLU A 70 -26.46 2.49 -12.47
C GLU A 70 -25.47 1.36 -12.12
N CYS A 71 -25.46 0.94 -10.85
CA CYS A 71 -24.69 -0.21 -10.41
C CYS A 71 -25.30 -1.52 -10.94
N SER A 72 -24.52 -2.33 -11.65
CA SER A 72 -24.99 -3.62 -12.21
C SER A 72 -25.33 -4.68 -11.16
N ALA A 73 -24.99 -4.47 -9.88
CA ALA A 73 -25.23 -5.44 -8.81
C ALA A 73 -26.40 -5.04 -7.87
N CYS A 74 -26.56 -3.75 -7.58
CA CYS A 74 -27.60 -3.27 -6.66
C CYS A 74 -28.60 -2.29 -7.30
N GLY A 75 -28.39 -1.85 -8.54
CA GLY A 75 -29.30 -0.95 -9.26
C GLY A 75 -29.27 0.51 -8.80
N ILE A 76 -28.47 0.86 -7.78
CA ILE A 76 -28.40 2.23 -7.27
C ILE A 76 -27.59 3.10 -8.23
N GLU A 77 -28.05 4.33 -8.44
CA GLU A 77 -27.34 5.35 -9.19
C GLU A 77 -26.06 5.77 -8.45
N THR A 78 -24.92 5.63 -9.12
CA THR A 78 -23.60 5.99 -8.60
C THR A 78 -22.87 6.88 -9.59
N THR A 79 -22.14 7.86 -9.07
CA THR A 79 -21.28 8.74 -9.87
C THR A 79 -19.94 8.06 -10.06
N VAL A 80 -19.53 7.87 -11.32
CA VAL A 80 -18.25 7.25 -11.66
C VAL A 80 -17.32 8.22 -12.39
N PRO A 81 -16.00 8.17 -12.10
CA PRO A 81 -15.01 9.07 -12.68
C PRO A 81 -14.53 8.68 -14.08
N PHE A 82 -15.17 7.68 -14.70
CA PHE A 82 -14.79 7.10 -15.99
C PHE A 82 -16.02 6.97 -16.89
N LYS A 83 -15.81 7.07 -18.21
CA LYS A 83 -16.87 6.80 -19.20
C LYS A 83 -17.15 5.28 -19.22
N PRO A 84 -18.40 4.83 -19.05
CA PRO A 84 -18.75 3.42 -19.17
C PRO A 84 -18.37 2.88 -20.54
N THR A 85 -17.51 1.85 -20.55
CA THR A 85 -17.16 1.11 -21.76
C THR A 85 -18.02 -0.15 -21.85
N GLN A 86 -18.51 -0.46 -23.05
CA GLN A 86 -19.24 -1.70 -23.30
C GLN A 86 -18.33 -2.90 -23.00
N GLY A 87 -18.68 -3.70 -21.98
CA GLY A 87 -17.97 -4.94 -21.63
C GLY A 87 -17.50 -5.07 -20.17
N ARG A 88 -17.45 -3.99 -19.36
CA ARG A 88 -17.09 -4.07 -17.93
C ARG A 88 -18.23 -3.55 -17.03
N PRO A 89 -18.72 -4.34 -16.06
CA PRO A 89 -19.84 -3.93 -15.21
C PRO A 89 -19.45 -2.78 -14.28
N VAL A 90 -20.35 -1.81 -14.15
CA VAL A 90 -20.18 -0.68 -13.24
C VAL A 90 -20.67 -1.11 -11.85
N LEU A 91 -19.85 -0.92 -10.83
CA LEU A 91 -20.16 -1.32 -9.46
C LEU A 91 -20.02 -0.11 -8.54
N CYS A 92 -20.98 0.06 -7.62
CA CYS A 92 -20.86 1.04 -6.55
C CYS A 92 -19.71 0.66 -5.60
N ARG A 93 -19.28 1.62 -4.78
CA ARG A 93 -18.14 1.44 -3.85
C ARG A 93 -18.33 0.23 -2.91
N GLN A 94 -19.56 -0.07 -2.51
CA GLN A 94 -19.89 -1.21 -1.66
C GLN A 94 -19.76 -2.53 -2.43
N CYS A 95 -20.43 -2.67 -3.57
CA CYS A 95 -20.37 -3.89 -4.38
C CYS A 95 -18.95 -4.18 -4.91
N PHE A 96 -18.15 -3.15 -5.17
CA PHE A 96 -16.75 -3.31 -5.57
C PHE A 96 -15.88 -3.84 -4.43
N GLN A 97 -16.11 -3.40 -3.18
CA GLN A 97 -15.42 -3.95 -2.01
C GLN A 97 -15.84 -5.40 -1.75
N SER A 98 -17.13 -5.73 -1.88
CA SER A 98 -17.63 -7.08 -1.67
C SER A 98 -17.18 -8.08 -2.75
N LYS A 99 -16.90 -7.62 -3.99
CA LYS A 99 -16.40 -8.47 -5.08
C LYS A 99 -14.87 -8.55 -5.17
N GLN A 100 -14.14 -7.68 -4.48
CA GLN A 100 -12.70 -7.81 -4.36
C GLN A 100 -12.39 -8.99 -3.43
N ALA A 101 -11.61 -9.96 -3.92
CA ALA A 101 -11.08 -11.02 -3.07
C ALA A 101 -10.36 -10.39 -1.87
N PRO A 102 -10.47 -10.96 -0.66
CA PRO A 102 -9.84 -10.41 0.53
C PRO A 102 -8.34 -10.27 0.28
N SER A 103 -7.87 -9.03 0.16
CA SER A 103 -6.45 -8.73 0.12
C SER A 103 -5.86 -9.20 1.46
N THR A 104 -4.96 -10.17 1.40
CA THR A 104 -4.28 -10.84 2.53
C THR A 104 -3.37 -9.92 3.36
N SER A 105 -3.55 -8.61 3.28
CA SER A 105 -2.73 -7.59 3.95
C SER A 105 -3.01 -7.46 5.45
N ASN A 106 -4.16 -7.93 5.95
CA ASN A 106 -4.50 -7.84 7.38
C ASN A 106 -4.25 -9.14 8.17
N LEU A 107 -4.02 -10.28 7.51
CA LEU A 107 -3.79 -11.55 8.20
C LEU A 107 -2.39 -11.62 8.86
N ALA A 108 -1.43 -10.85 8.36
CA ALA A 108 -0.07 -10.81 8.93
C ALA A 108 -0.01 -10.06 10.29
N GLN A 109 -0.92 -9.12 10.56
CA GLN A 109 -0.89 -8.37 11.82
C GLN A 109 -1.50 -9.15 12.99
N VAL A 110 -2.54 -9.95 12.74
CA VAL A 110 -3.24 -10.68 13.81
C VAL A 110 -2.36 -11.77 14.44
N THR A 111 -1.55 -12.47 13.65
CA THR A 111 -0.67 -13.55 14.15
C THR A 111 0.49 -13.04 15.02
N SER A 112 0.91 -11.78 14.84
CA SER A 112 2.00 -11.17 15.62
C SER A 112 1.61 -10.82 17.06
N GLN A 113 0.32 -10.63 17.35
CA GLN A 113 -0.15 -10.25 18.68
C GLN A 113 -0.30 -11.45 19.62
N PHE A 114 -0.61 -12.63 19.09
CA PHE A 114 -0.78 -13.85 19.90
C PHE A 114 0.54 -14.50 20.33
N ASN A 115 1.63 -14.31 19.56
CA ASN A 115 2.94 -14.86 19.89
C ASN A 115 3.70 -14.06 20.97
N ALA A 116 3.28 -12.83 21.28
CA ALA A 116 3.90 -12.02 22.33
C ALA A 116 3.46 -12.45 23.74
N THR A 117 2.20 -12.87 23.90
CA THR A 117 1.64 -13.22 25.22
C THR A 117 2.05 -14.61 25.72
N THR A 118 2.49 -15.52 24.85
CA THR A 118 2.85 -16.90 25.25
C THR A 118 4.32 -17.05 25.67
N SER A 119 5.21 -16.14 25.25
CA SER A 119 6.62 -16.20 25.66
C SER A 119 6.87 -15.75 27.12
N GLU A 120 6.03 -14.89 27.68
CA GLU A 120 6.16 -14.46 29.08
C GLU A 120 5.65 -15.52 30.08
N LEU A 121 4.64 -16.31 29.70
CA LEU A 121 4.06 -17.35 30.55
C LEU A 121 4.94 -18.61 30.67
N ILE A 122 5.73 -18.94 29.65
CA ILE A 122 6.60 -20.13 29.64
C ILE A 122 7.90 -19.89 30.43
N ALA A 123 8.41 -18.65 30.46
CA ALA A 123 9.60 -18.29 31.22
C ALA A 123 9.40 -18.36 32.75
N ALA A 124 8.15 -18.26 33.22
CA ALA A 124 7.83 -18.35 34.65
C ALA A 124 7.84 -19.80 35.20
N ALA A 125 7.91 -20.83 34.35
CA ALA A 125 7.73 -22.23 34.76
C ALA A 125 9.02 -23.01 35.05
N SER A 126 10.22 -22.45 34.79
CA SER A 126 11.49 -23.17 34.96
C SER A 126 12.33 -22.78 36.18
N SER A 127 11.84 -21.87 37.03
CA SER A 127 12.50 -21.52 38.29
C SER A 127 11.77 -22.24 39.41
N GLY A 128 12.33 -23.37 39.85
CA GLY A 128 11.84 -24.09 41.00
C GLY A 128 12.01 -23.25 42.27
N GLU A 129 11.00 -22.46 42.61
CA GLU A 129 10.80 -21.89 43.94
C GLU A 129 9.33 -22.04 44.34
N HIS A 130 9.15 -22.16 45.65
CA HIS A 130 8.02 -22.72 46.35
C HIS A 130 6.67 -22.07 46.00
N VAL A 131 5.67 -22.92 45.78
CA VAL A 131 4.24 -22.62 45.85
C VAL A 131 3.92 -21.79 47.09
N VAL A 132 3.49 -20.55 46.90
CA VAL A 132 2.53 -19.92 47.81
C VAL A 132 1.24 -19.78 47.01
N ALA A 133 0.36 -20.75 47.20
CA ALA A 133 -1.03 -20.65 46.79
C ALA A 133 -1.63 -19.45 47.52
N VAL A 134 -1.77 -18.31 46.83
CA VAL A 134 -2.69 -17.27 47.28
C VAL A 134 -4.07 -17.76 46.86
N GLY A 135 -4.76 -18.34 47.83
CA GLY A 135 -6.16 -18.70 47.71
C GLY A 135 -6.95 -17.47 47.25
N VAL A 136 -7.48 -17.54 46.04
CA VAL A 136 -8.60 -16.70 45.64
C VAL A 136 -9.83 -17.31 46.26
N ASP A 137 -10.27 -16.70 47.35
CA ASP A 137 -11.50 -17.03 48.07
C ASP A 137 -12.68 -16.94 47.09
N LEU A 138 -13.28 -18.11 46.80
CA LEU A 138 -14.44 -18.27 45.96
C LEU A 138 -15.70 -17.94 46.78
N THR A 139 -15.86 -16.68 47.18
CA THR A 139 -17.14 -16.19 47.69
C THR A 139 -17.35 -14.74 47.23
N THR A 140 -18.29 -14.57 46.31
CA THR A 140 -19.36 -13.55 46.34
C THR A 140 -19.91 -13.40 44.92
N LEU A 141 -20.93 -14.23 44.63
CA LEU A 141 -21.98 -13.91 43.68
C LEU A 141 -22.81 -12.75 44.26
N PRO A 142 -22.99 -11.62 43.55
CA PRO A 142 -24.20 -10.84 43.72
C PRO A 142 -25.26 -11.41 42.78
N SER A 143 -26.12 -12.23 43.37
CA SER A 143 -27.44 -12.55 42.88
C SER A 143 -28.34 -11.31 43.02
N GLN A 144 -29.24 -11.13 42.04
CA GLN A 144 -30.46 -10.29 42.03
C GLN A 144 -30.25 -8.80 41.62
N ALA A 145 -31.12 -8.18 40.82
CA ALA A 145 -32.50 -8.50 40.43
C ALA A 145 -32.80 -8.01 38.99
#